data_AF-A0A2S6RL74-F1
#
_entry.id   AF-A0A2S6RL74-F1
#
_cell.length_a   1.000
_cell.length_b   1.000
_cell.length_c   1.000
_cell.angle_alpha   90.00
_cell.angle_beta   90.00
_cell.angle_gamma   90.00
#
_symmetry.space_group_name_H-M   'P 1'
#
loop_
_entity.id
_entity.type
_entity.pdbx_description
1 polymer ?
#
loop_
_entity_poly.entity_id
_entity_poly.type
_entity_poly.pdbx_seq_one_letter_code
_entity_poly.pdbx_strand_id
1 'polypeptide(L)' 'PLGMSGARLITTAMYQLAAKGGNRALCAMCIGVGQGIAVVLERV' A
#
# COMPACT_ATOMS: atom_id res chain seq x y z
N PRO A 1 1.77 8.62 11.42
CA PRO A 1 2.66 9.78 11.15
C PRO A 1 2.28 10.39 9.80
N LEU A 2 1.97 11.68 9.73
CA LEU A 2 1.62 12.35 8.47
C LEU A 2 2.84 12.26 7.51
N GLY A 3 2.59 11.94 6.24
CA GLY A 3 3.62 11.71 5.23
C GLY A 3 4.25 10.30 5.21
N MET A 4 4.40 9.63 6.35
CA MET A 4 4.95 8.25 6.41
C MET A 4 3.89 7.14 6.31
N SER A 5 2.60 7.45 6.55
CA SER A 5 1.53 6.46 6.53
C SER A 5 1.46 5.67 5.21
N GLY A 6 1.77 6.31 4.08
CA GLY A 6 1.78 5.65 2.77
C GLY A 6 2.88 4.62 2.59
N ALA A 7 4.11 4.99 2.92
CA ALA A 7 5.24 4.06 2.91
C ALA A 7 4.97 2.87 3.85
N ARG A 8 4.48 3.13 5.07
CA ARG A 8 4.12 2.06 6.01
C ARG A 8 3.05 1.12 5.47
N LEU A 9 1.99 1.65 4.82
CA LEU A 9 0.92 0.83 4.23
C LEU A 9 1.45 -0.06 3.11
N ILE A 10 2.23 0.51 2.19
CA ILE A 10 2.86 -0.21 1.07
C ILE A 10 3.79 -1.31 1.60
N THR A 11 4.68 -0.99 2.53
CA THR A 11 5.61 -1.98 3.13
C THR A 11 4.85 -3.11 3.82
N THR A 12 3.80 -2.78 4.57
CA THR A 12 2.97 -3.80 5.23
C THR A 12 2.28 -4.70 4.21
N ALA A 13 1.73 -4.13 3.13
CA ALA A 13 1.10 -4.88 2.05
C ALA A 13 2.10 -5.79 1.33
N MET A 14 3.32 -5.31 1.08
CA MET A 14 4.40 -6.10 0.48
C MET A 14 4.75 -7.32 1.34
N TYR A 15 4.95 -7.13 2.65
CA TYR A 15 5.21 -8.25 3.57
C TYR A 15 4.05 -9.23 3.64
N GLN A 16 2.81 -8.74 3.69
CA GLN A 16 1.63 -9.62 3.65
C GLN A 16 1.52 -10.38 2.33
N LEU A 17 1.84 -9.74 1.20
CA LEU A 17 1.79 -10.37 -0.11
C LEU A 17 2.80 -11.51 -0.22
N ALA A 18 4.02 -11.29 0.28
CA ALA A 18 5.06 -12.31 0.38
C ALA A 18 4.65 -13.45 1.33
N ALA A 19 4.16 -13.13 2.53
CA ALA A 19 3.77 -14.12 3.53
C ALA A 19 2.57 -14.98 3.09
N LYS A 20 1.62 -14.41 2.35
CA LYS A 20 0.43 -15.11 1.84
C LYS A 20 0.67 -15.81 0.49
N GLY A 21 1.86 -15.65 -0.12
CA GLY A 21 2.15 -16.16 -1.45
C GLY A 21 1.31 -15.53 -2.57
N GLY A 22 0.68 -14.38 -2.33
CA GLY A 22 -0.14 -13.71 -3.34
C GLY A 22 0.70 -13.05 -4.43
N ASN A 23 0.08 -12.74 -5.57
CA ASN A 23 0.80 -12.16 -6.72
C ASN A 23 0.67 -10.64 -6.80
N ARG A 24 -0.47 -10.09 -6.36
CA ARG A 24 -0.75 -8.65 -6.42
C ARG A 24 -1.39 -8.12 -5.15
N ALA A 25 -1.11 -6.87 -4.81
CA ALA A 25 -1.77 -6.12 -3.75
C ALA A 25 -2.18 -4.73 -4.26
N LEU A 26 -3.31 -4.23 -3.77
CA LEU A 26 -3.78 -2.85 -3.99
C LEU A 26 -3.71 -2.09 -2.67
N CYS A 27 -3.08 -0.92 -2.69
CA CYS A 27 -3.06 0.00 -1.56
C CYS A 27 -3.74 1.30 -1.98
N ALA A 28 -4.74 1.74 -1.22
CA ALA A 28 -5.43 3.01 -1.45
C ALA A 28 -5.54 3.80 -0.14
N MET A 29 -5.43 5.13 -0.24
CA MET A 29 -5.46 6.02 0.92
C MET A 29 -6.17 7.32 0.58
N CYS A 30 -6.95 7.83 1.54
CA CYS A 30 -7.47 9.19 1.49
C CYS A 30 -6.38 10.20 1.88
N ILE A 31 -6.47 11.38 1.29
CA ILE A 31 -5.68 12.57 1.61
C ILE A 31 -6.68 13.68 1.94
N GLY A 32 -6.26 14.68 2.72
CA GLY A 32 -7.09 15.85 3.03
C GLY A 32 -7.55 16.57 1.74
N VAL A 33 -8.50 17.51 1.90
CA VAL A 33 -9.05 18.32 0.80
C VAL A 33 -9.59 17.51 -0.40
N GLY A 34 -10.09 16.30 -0.15
CA GLY A 34 -10.78 15.47 -1.15
C GLY A 34 -9.85 14.73 -2.12
N GLN A 35 -8.58 14.56 -1.77
CA GLN A 35 -7.61 13.84 -2.59
C GLN A 35 -7.47 12.37 -2.18
N GLY A 36 -6.88 11.56 -3.06
CA GLY A 36 -6.58 10.17 -2.78
C GLY A 36 -5.48 9.65 -3.69
N ILE A 37 -4.83 8.56 -3.27
CA ILE A 37 -3.80 7.87 -4.03
C ILE A 37 -4.04 6.36 -3.97
N ALA A 38 -3.76 5.68 -5.09
CA ALA A 38 -3.80 4.22 -5.19
C ALA A 38 -2.55 3.69 -5.89
N VAL A 39 -2.04 2.55 -5.41
CA VAL A 39 -0.85 1.87 -5.94
C VAL A 39 -1.13 0.37 -6.00
N VAL A 40 -0.71 -0.26 -7.11
CA VAL A 40 -0.71 -1.71 -7.26
C VAL A 40 0.72 -2.21 -7.11
N LEU A 41 0.89 -3.27 -6.31
CA LEU A 41 2.16 -3.98 -6.10
C LEU A 41 2.06 -5.33 -6.79
N GLU A 42 3.12 -5.75 -7.48
CA GLU A 42 3.27 -7.09 -8.03
C GLU A 42 4.51 -7.74 -7.41
N ARG A 43 4.37 -8.98 -6.95
CA ARG A 43 5.47 -9.73 -6.35
C ARG A 43 6.33 -10.33 -7.46
N VAL A 44 7.63 -10.01 -7.44
CA VAL A 44 8.66 -10.65 -8.26
C VAL A 44 9.22 -11.90 -7.60
#